data_AF-A0A1F9L7L5-F1
#
_entry.id   AF-A0A1F9L7L5-F1
#
_cell.length_a   1.000
_cell.length_b   1.000
_cell.length_c   1.000
_cell.angle_alpha   90.00
_cell.angle_beta   90.00
_cell.angle_gamma   90.00
#
_symmetry.space_group_name_H-M   'P 1'
#
loop_
_entity.id
_entity.type
_entity.pdbx_description
1 polymer ?
#
loop_
_entity_poly.entity_id
_entity_poly.type
_entity_poly.pdbx_seq_one_letter_code
_entity_poly.pdbx_strand_id
1 'polypeptide(L)'
;MVGKKALDVYRATEKQAEIQPVKLIHMLYERVLVHLELAEEGIRGKSPKKRGENLGKAIAIITELQASINSEDHSEAAQFLRGLYGAILVELPKVSVSQDLKVLRQSRTYLERLKGIWEETAMQDSAVELHSAKNVQVDSDAGVAASASVTSPAIVPRGNKRINYETCPLQVAMGGLSLSI
;
A
#
# COMPACT_ATOMS: atom_id res chain seq x y z
N MET A 1 22.40 -13.37 -27.60
CA MET A 1 21.08 -12.79 -27.20
C MET A 1 20.95 -12.71 -25.68
N VAL A 2 21.72 -11.87 -24.98
CA VAL A 2 21.69 -11.77 -23.49
C VAL A 2 20.99 -10.49 -23.00
N GLY A 3 21.02 -9.40 -23.79
CA GLY A 3 20.45 -8.10 -23.37
C GLY A 3 18.93 -8.04 -23.24
N LYS A 4 18.15 -8.76 -24.08
CA LYS A 4 16.68 -8.78 -23.98
C LYS A 4 16.20 -9.43 -22.68
N LYS A 5 16.82 -10.55 -22.30
CA LYS A 5 16.46 -11.30 -21.09
C LYS A 5 16.71 -10.47 -19.80
N ALA A 6 17.76 -9.65 -19.77
CA ALA A 6 18.02 -8.74 -18.66
C ALA A 6 17.03 -7.56 -18.58
N LEU A 7 16.66 -6.98 -19.73
CA LEU A 7 15.66 -5.91 -19.82
C LEU A 7 14.26 -6.39 -19.36
N ASP A 8 13.89 -7.60 -19.76
CA ASP A 8 12.58 -8.19 -19.43
C ASP A 8 12.48 -8.51 -17.92
N VAL A 9 13.57 -8.98 -17.30
CA VAL A 9 13.64 -9.18 -15.84
C VAL A 9 13.50 -7.85 -15.10
N TYR A 10 14.14 -6.78 -15.56
CA TYR A 10 14.07 -5.46 -14.92
C TYR A 10 12.64 -4.88 -14.97
N ARG A 11 11.99 -4.97 -16.14
CA ARG A 11 10.59 -4.55 -16.33
C ARG A 11 9.60 -5.39 -15.52
N ALA A 12 9.88 -6.69 -15.35
CA ALA A 12 9.07 -7.55 -14.51
C ALA A 12 9.16 -7.15 -13.03
N THR A 13 10.37 -6.83 -12.55
CA THR A 13 10.57 -6.32 -11.18
C THR A 13 9.93 -4.95 -10.95
N GLU A 14 9.92 -4.06 -11.94
CA GLU A 14 9.21 -2.76 -11.84
C GLU A 14 7.70 -2.97 -11.64
N LYS A 15 7.07 -3.84 -12.44
CA LYS A 15 5.64 -4.16 -12.30
C LYS A 15 5.31 -4.86 -10.99
N GLN A 16 6.21 -5.67 -10.45
CA GLN A 16 6.03 -6.34 -9.16
C GLN A 16 6.13 -5.38 -7.97
N ALA A 17 6.72 -4.20 -8.14
CA ALA A 17 6.77 -3.16 -7.12
C ALA A 17 5.48 -2.31 -7.06
N GLU A 18 4.59 -2.41 -8.06
CA GLU A 18 3.32 -1.70 -8.06
C GLU A 18 2.32 -2.37 -7.11
N ILE A 19 1.87 -1.64 -6.10
CA ILE A 19 0.78 -2.09 -5.23
C ILE A 19 -0.49 -2.14 -6.06
N GLN A 20 -1.12 -3.31 -6.16
CA GLN A 20 -2.41 -3.43 -6.85
C GLN A 20 -3.44 -2.49 -6.21
N PRO A 21 -4.18 -1.70 -7.00
CA PRO A 21 -5.17 -0.74 -6.47
C PRO A 21 -6.17 -1.36 -5.50
N VAL A 22 -6.59 -2.60 -5.77
CA VAL A 22 -7.50 -3.36 -4.90
C VAL A 22 -6.92 -3.57 -3.50
N LYS A 23 -5.63 -3.89 -3.40
CA LYS A 23 -4.94 -4.06 -2.13
C LYS A 23 -4.70 -2.73 -1.43
N LEU A 24 -4.47 -1.65 -2.17
CA LEU A 24 -4.32 -0.31 -1.60
C LEU A 24 -5.59 0.14 -0.87
N ILE A 25 -6.76 0.00 -1.49
CA ILE A 25 -8.05 0.35 -0.87
C ILE A 25 -8.28 -0.47 0.40
N HIS A 26 -7.98 -1.77 0.36
CA HIS A 26 -8.06 -2.61 1.56
C HIS A 26 -7.15 -2.08 2.69
N MET A 27 -5.89 -1.75 2.40
CA MET A 27 -4.97 -1.19 3.40
C MET A 27 -5.44 0.16 3.96
N LEU A 28 -6.12 0.98 3.16
CA LEU A 28 -6.73 2.23 3.63
C LEU A 28 -7.85 1.95 4.65
N TYR A 29 -8.72 0.97 4.37
CA TYR A 29 -9.73 0.53 5.35
C TYR A 29 -9.11 -0.01 6.63
N GLU A 30 -8.07 -0.84 6.54
CA GLU A 30 -7.36 -1.33 7.74
C GLU A 30 -6.80 -0.16 8.56
N ARG A 31 -6.15 0.80 7.88
CA ARG A 31 -5.47 1.92 8.53
C ARG A 31 -6.44 2.90 9.19
N VAL A 32 -7.57 3.21 8.55
CA VAL A 32 -8.58 4.11 9.15
C VAL A 32 -9.15 3.51 10.44
N LEU A 33 -9.41 2.20 10.48
CA LEU A 33 -9.92 1.52 11.68
C LEU A 33 -8.94 1.60 12.84
N VAL A 34 -7.65 1.39 12.57
CA VAL A 34 -6.58 1.57 13.57
C VAL A 34 -6.56 3.00 14.10
N HIS A 35 -6.68 4.01 13.24
CA HIS A 35 -6.67 5.41 13.69
C HIS A 35 -7.93 5.77 14.50
N LEU A 36 -9.11 5.25 14.15
CA LEU A 36 -10.31 5.43 14.96
C LEU A 36 -10.16 4.82 16.35
N GLU A 37 -9.52 3.65 16.46
CA GLU A 37 -9.18 3.02 17.74
C GLU A 37 -8.26 3.88 18.59
N LEU A 38 -7.15 4.34 18.00
CA LEU A 38 -6.17 5.18 18.69
C LEU A 38 -6.77 6.54 19.11
N ALA A 39 -7.73 7.07 18.33
CA ALA A 39 -8.47 8.26 18.69
C ALA A 39 -9.40 8.02 19.89
N GLU A 40 -10.11 6.88 19.93
CA GLU A 40 -10.92 6.46 21.08
C GLU A 40 -10.04 6.25 22.34
N GLU A 41 -8.89 5.60 22.21
CA GLU A 41 -7.91 5.48 23.29
C GLU A 41 -7.44 6.86 23.79
N GLY A 42 -7.21 7.81 22.87
CA GLY A 42 -6.85 9.19 23.20
C GLY A 42 -7.94 9.89 24.01
N ILE A 43 -9.22 9.64 23.71
CA ILE A 43 -10.35 10.17 24.50
C ILE A 43 -10.38 9.56 25.90
N ARG A 44 -10.33 8.21 25.99
CA ARG A 44 -10.37 7.51 27.28
C ARG A 44 -9.19 7.85 28.17
N GLY A 45 -7.99 7.96 27.58
CA GLY A 45 -6.75 8.31 28.26
C GLY A 45 -6.56 9.81 28.50
N LYS A 46 -7.58 10.65 28.22
CA LYS A 46 -7.51 12.12 28.37
C LYS A 46 -6.27 12.74 27.70
N SER A 47 -5.92 12.26 26.51
CA SER A 47 -4.80 12.74 25.71
C SER A 47 -5.33 13.45 24.44
N PRO A 48 -5.51 14.79 24.47
CA PRO A 48 -5.98 15.55 23.32
C PRO A 48 -5.07 15.43 22.10
N LYS A 49 -3.75 15.35 22.31
CA LYS A 49 -2.77 15.17 21.25
C LYS A 49 -3.00 13.85 20.50
N LYS A 50 -3.03 12.72 21.23
CA LYS A 50 -3.27 11.39 20.64
C LYS A 50 -4.62 11.33 19.93
N ARG A 51 -5.67 11.92 20.53
CA ARG A 51 -7.00 12.03 19.91
C ARG A 51 -6.94 12.78 18.58
N GLY A 52 -6.44 14.02 18.59
CA GLY A 52 -6.43 14.91 17.43
C GLY A 52 -5.60 14.36 16.27
N GLU A 53 -4.39 13.87 16.55
CA GLU A 53 -3.51 13.32 15.52
C GLU A 53 -4.12 12.11 14.81
N ASN A 54 -4.73 11.19 15.55
CA ASN A 54 -5.33 10.00 14.96
C ASN A 54 -6.67 10.30 14.27
N LEU A 55 -7.47 11.21 14.83
CA LEU A 55 -8.70 11.66 14.17
C LEU A 55 -8.41 12.36 12.84
N GLY A 56 -7.40 13.24 12.79
CA GLY A 56 -6.98 13.89 11.56
C GLY A 56 -6.50 12.90 10.49
N LYS A 57 -5.72 11.88 10.88
CA LYS A 57 -5.30 10.79 9.98
C LYS A 57 -6.48 9.98 9.45
N ALA A 58 -7.45 9.66 10.30
CA ALA A 58 -8.66 8.95 9.88
C ALA A 58 -9.46 9.77 8.86
N ILE A 59 -9.67 11.06 9.13
CA ILE A 59 -10.37 11.99 8.22
C ILE A 59 -9.66 12.09 6.87
N ALA A 60 -8.32 12.21 6.86
CA ALA A 60 -7.53 12.26 5.64
C ALA A 60 -7.75 10.98 4.80
N ILE A 61 -7.63 9.80 5.40
CA ILE A 61 -7.85 8.53 4.69
C ILE A 61 -9.26 8.43 4.10
N ILE A 62 -10.29 8.83 4.85
CA ILE A 62 -11.68 8.79 4.37
C ILE A 62 -11.90 9.78 3.23
N THR A 63 -11.22 10.93 3.27
CA THR A 63 -11.26 11.92 2.19
C THR A 63 -10.62 11.36 0.92
N GLU A 64 -9.48 10.66 1.03
CA GLU A 64 -8.86 9.97 -0.10
C GLU A 64 -9.76 8.85 -0.66
N LEU A 65 -10.39 8.05 0.21
CA LEU A 65 -11.35 7.03 -0.21
C LEU A 65 -12.52 7.64 -0.99
N GLN A 66 -13.08 8.76 -0.50
CA GLN A 66 -14.15 9.46 -1.20
C GLN A 66 -13.68 10.04 -2.54
N ALA A 67 -12.49 10.63 -2.59
CA ALA A 67 -11.91 11.20 -3.81
C ALA A 67 -11.55 10.12 -4.86
N SER A 68 -11.33 8.88 -4.43
CA SER A 68 -11.05 7.75 -5.34
C SER A 68 -12.28 7.26 -6.12
N ILE A 69 -13.49 7.68 -5.73
CA ILE A 69 -14.71 7.33 -6.45
C ILE A 69 -14.77 8.14 -7.74
N ASN A 70 -14.94 7.45 -8.88
CA ASN A 70 -15.06 8.10 -10.18
C ASN A 70 -16.19 9.15 -10.18
N SER A 71 -15.87 10.38 -10.61
CA SER A 71 -16.82 11.51 -10.64
C SER A 71 -17.97 11.28 -11.62
N GLU A 72 -17.69 10.58 -12.72
CA GLU A 72 -18.66 10.27 -13.77
C GLU A 72 -19.49 9.02 -13.46
N ASP A 73 -19.16 8.29 -12.39
CA ASP A 73 -19.94 7.16 -11.94
C ASP A 73 -21.15 7.65 -11.13
N HIS A 74 -22.32 7.61 -11.78
CA HIS A 74 -23.61 7.97 -11.20
C HIS A 74 -24.42 6.76 -10.71
N SER A 75 -23.81 5.58 -10.59
CA SER A 75 -24.48 4.40 -10.04
C SER A 75 -24.99 4.63 -8.61
N GLU A 76 -26.00 3.87 -8.22
CA GLU A 76 -26.55 3.90 -6.86
C GLU A 76 -25.47 3.61 -5.80
N ALA A 77 -24.56 2.68 -6.09
CA ALA A 77 -23.46 2.34 -5.21
C ALA A 77 -22.48 3.51 -5.01
N ALA A 78 -22.08 4.20 -6.09
CA ALA A 78 -21.19 5.35 -5.99
C ALA A 78 -21.84 6.52 -5.23
N GLN A 79 -23.14 6.76 -5.46
CA GLN A 79 -23.90 7.77 -4.71
C GLN A 79 -24.02 7.42 -3.22
N PHE A 80 -24.32 6.16 -2.90
CA PHE A 80 -24.38 5.67 -1.52
C PHE A 80 -23.04 5.86 -0.80
N LEU A 81 -21.92 5.46 -1.42
CA LEU A 81 -20.60 5.60 -0.82
C LEU A 81 -20.22 7.07 -0.59
N ARG A 82 -20.47 7.96 -1.57
CA ARG A 82 -20.25 9.41 -1.40
C ARG A 82 -21.09 9.98 -0.26
N GLY A 83 -22.36 9.59 -0.16
CA GLY A 83 -23.24 10.03 0.93
C GLY A 83 -22.75 9.54 2.30
N LEU A 84 -22.35 8.27 2.40
CA LEU A 84 -21.86 7.66 3.63
C LEU A 84 -20.53 8.28 4.08
N TYR A 85 -19.54 8.41 3.19
CA TYR A 85 -18.28 9.07 3.52
C TYR A 85 -18.47 10.54 3.86
N GLY A 86 -19.32 11.26 3.11
CA GLY A 86 -19.68 12.64 3.41
C GLY A 86 -20.26 12.79 4.83
N ALA A 87 -21.20 11.92 5.21
CA ALA A 87 -21.77 11.93 6.55
C ALA A 87 -20.72 11.68 7.64
N ILE A 88 -19.82 10.70 7.43
CA ILE A 88 -18.72 10.41 8.37
C ILE A 88 -17.77 11.61 8.48
N LEU A 89 -17.42 12.25 7.36
CA LEU A 89 -16.53 13.41 7.31
C LEU A 89 -17.13 14.66 7.97
N VAL A 90 -18.46 14.78 8.03
CA VAL A 90 -19.15 15.83 8.78
C VAL A 90 -19.11 15.57 10.28
N GLU A 91 -19.27 14.32 10.72
CA GLU A 91 -19.39 13.98 12.14
C GLU A 91 -18.04 13.82 12.85
N LEU A 92 -17.04 13.19 12.23
CA LEU A 92 -15.75 12.91 12.87
C LEU A 92 -15.05 14.18 13.42
N PRO A 93 -14.97 15.31 12.70
CA PRO A 93 -14.32 16.52 13.23
C PRO A 93 -14.96 17.02 14.53
N LYS A 94 -16.27 16.84 14.72
CA LYS A 94 -17.00 17.28 15.91
C LYS A 94 -16.52 16.55 17.18
N VAL A 95 -16.06 15.30 17.04
CA VAL A 95 -15.52 14.49 18.14
C VAL A 95 -14.27 15.12 18.77
N SER A 96 -13.53 15.93 18.01
CA SER A 96 -12.35 16.64 18.55
C SER A 96 -12.69 17.54 19.75
N VAL A 97 -13.92 18.06 19.77
CA VAL A 97 -14.46 18.94 20.83
C VAL A 97 -15.45 18.17 21.73
N SER A 98 -16.41 17.45 21.15
CA SER A 98 -17.48 16.78 21.92
C SER A 98 -16.99 15.56 22.68
N GLN A 99 -15.89 14.94 22.23
CA GLN A 99 -15.37 13.67 22.76
C GLN A 99 -16.39 12.52 22.75
N ASP A 100 -17.41 12.59 21.88
CA ASP A 100 -18.46 11.59 21.81
C ASP A 100 -17.93 10.28 21.19
N LEU A 101 -17.79 9.25 22.04
CA LEU A 101 -17.36 7.91 21.62
C LEU A 101 -18.41 7.19 20.76
N LYS A 102 -19.69 7.56 20.84
CA LYS A 102 -20.73 6.93 20.03
C LYS A 102 -20.51 7.23 18.55
N VAL A 103 -20.15 8.46 18.22
CA VAL A 103 -19.85 8.88 16.85
C VAL A 103 -18.68 8.05 16.28
N LEU A 104 -17.57 7.94 17.03
CA LEU A 104 -16.42 7.13 16.60
C LEU A 104 -16.78 5.67 16.34
N ARG A 105 -17.50 5.05 17.28
CA ARG A 105 -17.91 3.65 17.17
C ARG A 105 -18.85 3.43 16.00
N GLN A 106 -19.79 4.33 15.80
CA GLN A 106 -20.73 4.23 14.68
C GLN A 106 -20.00 4.34 13.34
N SER A 107 -19.10 5.32 13.19
CA SER A 107 -18.26 5.45 11.99
C SER A 107 -17.38 4.21 11.77
N ARG A 108 -16.80 3.65 12.85
CA ARG A 108 -16.01 2.43 12.80
C ARG A 108 -16.84 1.25 12.28
N THR A 109 -18.04 1.03 12.80
CA THR A 109 -18.93 -0.05 12.35
C THR A 109 -19.25 0.04 10.86
N TYR A 110 -19.51 1.24 10.34
CA TYR A 110 -19.76 1.44 8.91
C TYR A 110 -18.53 1.06 8.07
N LEU A 111 -17.35 1.52 8.46
CA LEU A 111 -16.10 1.24 7.75
C LEU A 111 -15.69 -0.23 7.84
N GLU A 112 -15.92 -0.90 8.98
CA GLU A 112 -15.72 -2.34 9.14
C GLU A 112 -16.62 -3.13 8.19
N ARG A 113 -17.89 -2.74 8.07
CA ARG A 113 -18.82 -3.39 7.15
C ARG A 113 -18.41 -3.21 5.69
N LEU A 114 -18.01 -2.00 5.29
CA LEU A 114 -17.51 -1.73 3.94
C LEU A 114 -16.24 -2.52 3.64
N LYS A 115 -15.31 -2.61 4.59
CA LYS A 115 -14.09 -3.42 4.46
C LYS A 115 -14.43 -4.88 4.19
N GLY A 116 -15.36 -5.47 4.96
CA GLY A 116 -15.79 -6.85 4.76
C GLY A 116 -16.41 -7.07 3.36
N ILE A 117 -17.27 -6.17 2.92
CA ILE A 117 -17.84 -6.23 1.55
C ILE A 117 -16.73 -6.15 0.49
N TRP A 118 -15.73 -5.29 0.69
CA TRP A 118 -14.59 -5.15 -0.23
C TRP A 118 -13.72 -6.41 -0.29
N GLU A 119 -13.47 -7.05 0.86
CA GLU A 119 -12.76 -8.31 0.96
C GLU A 119 -13.52 -9.47 0.27
N GLU A 120 -14.84 -9.49 0.40
CA GLU A 120 -15.70 -10.53 -0.19
C GLU A 120 -15.85 -10.38 -1.72
N THR A 121 -15.79 -9.15 -2.25
CA THR A 121 -16.03 -8.86 -3.67
C THR A 121 -14.72 -8.66 -4.43
N ALA A 122 -14.10 -7.50 -4.27
CA ALA A 122 -12.96 -7.07 -5.08
C ALA A 122 -11.70 -7.94 -4.88
N MET A 123 -11.44 -8.41 -3.65
CA MET A 123 -10.27 -9.24 -3.38
C MET A 123 -10.41 -10.68 -3.87
N GLN A 124 -11.63 -11.22 -3.95
CA GLN A 124 -11.86 -12.55 -4.50
C GLN A 124 -11.69 -12.53 -6.02
N ASP A 125 -12.24 -11.52 -6.70
CA ASP A 125 -12.11 -11.37 -8.16
C ASP A 125 -10.65 -11.25 -8.61
N SER A 126 -9.85 -10.45 -7.89
CA SER A 126 -8.42 -10.30 -8.17
C SER A 126 -7.58 -11.54 -7.83
N ALA A 127 -8.02 -12.40 -6.90
CA ALA A 127 -7.38 -13.70 -6.68
C ALA A 127 -7.68 -14.70 -7.80
N VAL A 128 -8.87 -14.64 -8.43
CA VAL A 128 -9.27 -15.51 -9.54
C VAL A 128 -8.49 -15.19 -10.81
N GLU A 129 -8.23 -13.91 -11.12
CA GLU A 129 -7.43 -13.51 -12.28
C GLU A 129 -5.97 -14.03 -12.23
N LEU A 130 -5.36 -14.05 -11.04
CA LEU A 130 -4.00 -14.59 -10.84
C LEU A 130 -3.91 -16.11 -11.05
N HIS A 131 -4.98 -16.85 -10.76
CA HIS A 131 -5.03 -18.30 -10.98
C HIS A 131 -5.38 -18.65 -12.43
N SER A 132 -6.23 -17.86 -13.09
CA SER A 132 -6.58 -18.06 -14.50
C SER A 132 -5.37 -17.86 -15.43
N ALA A 133 -4.52 -16.86 -15.15
CA ALA A 133 -3.28 -16.63 -15.91
C ALA A 133 -2.24 -17.77 -15.78
N LYS A 134 -2.31 -18.59 -14.72
CA LYS A 134 -1.37 -19.70 -14.48
C LYS A 134 -1.80 -21.00 -15.15
N ASN A 135 -3.07 -21.13 -15.54
CA ASN A 135 -3.64 -22.38 -16.05
C ASN A 135 -3.72 -22.45 -17.60
N VAL A 136 -3.22 -21.43 -18.31
CA VAL A 136 -3.22 -21.36 -19.79
C VAL A 136 -1.90 -21.88 -20.41
N GLN A 137 -0.95 -22.36 -19.60
CA GLN A 137 0.30 -22.99 -20.08
C GLN A 137 0.44 -24.42 -19.55
N VAL A 138 -0.52 -25.28 -19.87
CA VAL A 138 -0.32 -26.73 -19.86
C VAL A 138 -1.01 -27.26 -21.10
N ASP A 139 -0.24 -27.45 -22.18
CA ASP A 139 -0.35 -28.54 -23.17
C ASP A 139 0.45 -28.21 -24.44
N SER A 140 1.67 -28.74 -24.55
CA SER A 140 1.97 -29.90 -25.42
C SER A 140 3.48 -30.15 -25.40
N ASP A 141 3.87 -31.35 -24.97
CA ASP A 141 4.76 -32.24 -25.72
C ASP A 141 5.12 -33.43 -24.83
N ALA A 142 4.32 -34.49 -24.97
CA ALA A 142 4.70 -35.83 -24.59
C ALA A 142 5.72 -36.35 -25.63
N GLY A 143 6.98 -36.41 -25.23
CA GLY A 143 8.08 -37.01 -26.00
C GLY A 143 9.00 -37.80 -25.08
N VAL A 144 8.92 -39.13 -25.19
CA VAL A 144 9.65 -40.14 -24.42
C VAL A 144 11.14 -40.16 -24.78
N ALA A 145 12.02 -40.22 -23.78
CA ALA A 145 13.16 -41.17 -23.64
C ALA A 145 14.41 -40.60 -22.93
N ALA A 146 14.67 -41.16 -21.75
CA ALA A 146 15.94 -41.61 -21.17
C ALA A 146 17.30 -40.87 -21.39
N SER A 147 17.92 -40.66 -20.22
CA SER A 147 19.35 -40.73 -19.87
C SER A 147 20.28 -39.55 -20.19
N ALA A 148 20.74 -38.87 -19.12
CA ALA A 148 22.16 -38.69 -18.81
C ALA A 148 22.30 -38.01 -17.44
N SER A 149 23.09 -38.62 -16.57
CA SER A 149 23.65 -38.06 -15.35
C SER A 149 24.55 -36.85 -15.65
N VAL A 150 24.62 -35.87 -14.73
CA VAL A 150 25.84 -35.15 -14.29
C VAL A 150 25.46 -34.09 -13.25
N THR A 151 25.81 -34.42 -12.00
CA THR A 151 26.50 -33.60 -10.98
C THR A 151 26.06 -32.16 -10.69
N SER A 152 25.57 -31.99 -9.44
CA SER A 152 25.40 -30.74 -8.71
C SER A 152 26.71 -29.93 -8.58
N PRO A 153 26.74 -28.60 -8.83
CA PRO A 153 27.87 -27.80 -8.39
C PRO A 153 27.60 -27.24 -6.98
N ALA A 154 28.57 -27.50 -6.12
CA ALA A 154 28.61 -27.09 -4.72
C ALA A 154 28.55 -25.56 -4.53
N ILE A 155 27.84 -25.14 -3.47
CA ILE A 155 28.00 -23.84 -2.83
C ILE A 155 29.46 -23.74 -2.30
N VAL A 156 30.14 -22.62 -2.59
CA VAL A 156 31.39 -22.22 -1.92
C VAL A 156 31.12 -20.88 -1.22
N PRO A 157 31.42 -20.73 0.08
CA PRO A 157 31.30 -19.43 0.74
C PRO A 157 32.57 -18.62 0.46
N ARG A 158 32.43 -17.37 0.00
CA ARG A 158 33.57 -16.47 -0.19
C ARG A 158 33.52 -15.30 0.79
N GLY A 159 34.35 -15.41 1.82
CA GLY A 159 35.25 -14.36 2.29
C GLY A 159 34.63 -13.07 2.80
N ASN A 160 34.53 -12.99 4.13
CA ASN A 160 34.29 -11.78 4.90
C ASN A 160 35.34 -10.69 4.59
N LYS A 161 34.91 -9.51 4.13
CA LYS A 161 35.74 -8.29 4.13
C LYS A 161 34.90 -7.17 4.73
N ARG A 162 35.19 -6.83 5.99
CA ARG A 162 34.57 -5.70 6.70
C ARG A 162 34.87 -4.40 5.95
N ILE A 163 33.83 -3.63 5.67
CA ILE A 163 33.94 -2.22 5.26
C ILE A 163 34.18 -1.43 6.56
N ASN A 164 35.40 -0.91 6.76
CA ASN A 164 35.69 0.04 7.83
C ASN A 164 35.34 1.45 7.34
N TYR A 165 34.58 2.19 8.13
CA TYR A 165 34.14 3.57 7.86
C TYR A 165 34.98 4.58 8.65
N GLU A 166 36.26 4.74 8.34
CA GLU A 166 37.01 5.85 8.93
C GLU A 166 37.84 6.54 7.86
N THR A 167 37.41 7.72 7.42
CA THR A 167 38.12 9.01 7.55
C THR A 167 37.54 10.04 6.56
N CYS A 168 36.94 11.09 7.12
CA CYS A 168 36.75 12.39 6.48
C CYS A 168 38.13 13.10 6.44
N PRO A 169 38.41 13.97 5.46
CA PRO A 169 38.18 15.38 5.78
C PRO A 169 37.61 16.23 4.62
N LEU A 170 36.86 17.24 5.07
CA LEU A 170 36.55 18.50 4.41
C LEU A 170 37.80 19.12 3.75
N GLN A 171 37.66 19.63 2.52
CA GLN A 171 38.41 20.82 2.12
C GLN A 171 37.57 21.72 1.21
N VAL A 172 37.38 22.92 1.74
CA VAL A 172 36.83 24.14 1.16
C VAL A 172 37.64 24.58 -0.07
N ALA A 173 36.97 24.99 -1.15
CA ALA A 173 37.57 25.80 -2.20
C ALA A 173 36.70 27.03 -2.46
N MET A 174 37.09 28.12 -1.80
CA MET A 174 36.68 29.49 -2.06
C MET A 174 37.38 30.03 -3.31
N GLY A 175 36.63 30.70 -4.18
CA GLY A 175 37.02 31.99 -4.75
C GLY A 175 37.91 32.06 -5.99
N GLY A 176 37.53 32.99 -6.88
CA GLY A 176 38.45 33.75 -7.74
C GLY A 176 38.31 33.47 -9.23
N LEU A 177 37.45 34.19 -9.95
CA LEU A 177 37.78 35.38 -10.77
C LEU A 177 38.70 35.10 -11.97
N SER A 178 38.14 35.19 -13.18
CA SER A 178 38.75 36.03 -14.22
C SER A 178 37.70 36.48 -15.24
N LEU A 179 37.69 37.79 -15.46
CA LEU A 179 36.85 38.58 -16.34
C LEU A 179 37.68 38.95 -17.60
N SER A 180 36.97 39.37 -18.66
CA SER A 180 37.45 40.11 -19.86
C SER A 180 37.80 39.19 -21.03
N ILE A 181 37.35 39.42 -22.28
CA ILE A 181 36.78 40.58 -22.99
C ILE A 181 35.62 40.09 -23.86
#